data_AF-A0A482XEF4-F1
#
_entry.id   AF-A0A482XEF4-F1
#
_cell.length_a   1.000
_cell.length_b   1.000
_cell.length_c   1.000
_cell.angle_alpha   90.00
_cell.angle_beta   90.00
_cell.angle_gamma   90.00
#
_symmetry.space_group_name_H-M   'P 1'
#
loop_
_entity.id
_entity.type
_entity.pdbx_description
1 polymer ?
#
loop_
_entity_poly.entity_id
_entity_poly.type
_entity_poly.pdbx_seq_one_letter_code
_entity_poly.pdbx_strand_id
1 'polypeptide(L)'
;MGLQGLVSIGCGTGLLEWLLMMATGLKVIGLERDRLYWSSKPNFKPFLQHLYPEDSNFVECCTSDKYALAFCYFNYREAFDEYVDNYKGTCVIIIGPGEGRGTHTDPEPFNPKFRSERWRLKESQEICGTKDYIAVYARPSCSEQHESCLMLN
;
A
#
# COMPACT_ATOMS: atom_id res chain seq x y z
N MET A 1 4.22 2.13 15.60
CA MET A 1 3.25 2.52 14.56
C MET A 1 1.78 2.17 14.91
N GLY A 2 1.49 1.25 15.84
CA GLY A 2 0.11 1.08 16.37
C GLY A 2 -0.94 0.64 15.34
N LEU A 3 -0.51 0.14 14.18
CA LEU A 3 -1.37 -0.24 13.07
C LEU A 3 -2.10 -1.56 13.35
N GLN A 4 -3.33 -1.65 12.86
CA GLN A 4 -4.22 -2.80 13.02
C GLN A 4 -4.16 -3.78 11.86
N GLY A 5 -3.46 -3.45 10.77
CA GLY A 5 -3.35 -4.29 9.58
C GLY A 5 -2.86 -3.55 8.34
N LEU A 6 -3.07 -4.18 7.20
CA LEU A 6 -2.67 -3.71 5.87
C LEU A 6 -3.90 -3.57 4.96
N VAL A 7 -3.93 -2.52 4.16
CA VAL A 7 -4.87 -2.38 3.04
C VAL A 7 -4.03 -2.44 1.76
N SER A 8 -4.21 -3.51 0.97
CA SER A 8 -3.50 -3.72 -0.29
C SER A 8 -4.34 -3.19 -1.45
N ILE A 9 -3.82 -2.20 -2.17
CA ILE A 9 -4.49 -1.53 -3.28
C ILE A 9 -4.15 -2.24 -4.59
N GLY A 10 -5.17 -2.66 -5.34
CA GLY A 10 -4.98 -3.41 -6.58
C GLY A 10 -4.37 -4.79 -6.32
N CYS A 11 -4.93 -5.51 -5.35
CA CYS A 11 -4.36 -6.77 -4.84
C CYS A 11 -4.42 -7.94 -5.84
N GLY A 12 -5.03 -7.76 -7.01
CA GLY A 12 -5.06 -8.78 -8.03
C GLY A 12 -5.88 -9.99 -7.57
N THR A 13 -5.26 -11.17 -7.56
CA THR A 13 -5.90 -12.37 -6.99
C THR A 13 -5.78 -12.44 -5.48
N GLY A 14 -4.96 -11.59 -4.86
CA GLY A 14 -4.77 -11.59 -3.41
C GLY A 14 -3.80 -12.65 -2.88
N LEU A 15 -2.99 -13.27 -3.74
CA LEU A 15 -2.07 -14.34 -3.32
C LEU A 15 -1.04 -13.87 -2.28
N LEU A 16 -0.41 -12.71 -2.51
CA LEU A 16 0.57 -12.16 -1.57
C LEU A 16 -0.08 -11.84 -0.22
N GLU A 17 -1.24 -11.20 -0.27
CA GLU A 17 -2.03 -10.81 0.89
C GLU A 17 -2.42 -12.03 1.72
N TRP A 18 -2.88 -13.10 1.07
CA TRP A 18 -3.20 -14.35 1.73
C TRP A 18 -1.96 -15.00 2.36
N LEU A 19 -0.81 -15.01 1.67
CA LEU A 19 0.46 -15.52 2.24
C LEU A 19 0.88 -14.72 3.47
N LEU A 20 0.75 -13.39 3.46
CA LEU A 20 1.03 -12.54 4.62
C LEU A 20 0.10 -12.88 5.79
N MET A 21 -1.20 -13.02 5.53
CA MET A 21 -2.17 -13.43 6.56
C MET A 21 -1.81 -14.78 7.17
N MET A 22 -1.49 -15.77 6.33
CA MET A 22 -1.17 -17.13 6.79
C MET A 22 0.17 -17.22 7.53
N ALA A 23 1.18 -16.47 7.09
CA ALA A 23 2.51 -16.53 7.67
C ALA A 23 2.63 -15.74 8.97
N THR A 24 1.90 -14.63 9.11
CA THR A 24 2.11 -13.68 10.21
C THR A 24 0.87 -13.40 11.06
N GLY A 25 -0.32 -13.87 10.65
CA GLY A 25 -1.58 -13.50 11.28
C GLY A 25 -1.98 -12.03 11.07
N LEU A 26 -1.29 -11.31 10.17
CA LEU A 26 -1.59 -9.91 9.88
C LEU A 26 -2.97 -9.81 9.24
N LYS A 27 -3.81 -8.88 9.72
CA LYS A 27 -5.07 -8.56 9.03
C LYS A 27 -4.76 -7.83 7.73
N VAL A 28 -5.24 -8.37 6.61
CA VAL A 28 -5.10 -7.74 5.29
C VAL A 28 -6.47 -7.54 4.66
N ILE A 29 -6.69 -6.36 4.08
CA ILE A 29 -7.88 -5.98 3.31
C ILE A 29 -7.43 -5.74 1.87
N GLY A 30 -7.97 -6.48 0.91
CA GLY A 30 -7.66 -6.32 -0.51
C GLY A 30 -8.68 -5.41 -1.19
N LEU A 31 -8.22 -4.33 -1.82
CA LEU A 31 -9.06 -3.45 -2.62
C LEU A 31 -8.87 -3.73 -4.11
N GLU A 32 -9.97 -3.70 -4.85
CA GLU A 32 -9.99 -3.81 -6.29
C GLU A 32 -10.97 -2.83 -6.93
N ARG A 33 -10.70 -2.45 -8.18
CA ARG A 33 -11.49 -1.42 -8.86
C ARG A 33 -12.73 -1.98 -9.55
N ASP A 34 -12.60 -3.13 -10.21
CA ASP A 34 -13.62 -3.62 -11.13
C ASP A 34 -14.16 -4.99 -10.70
N ARG A 35 -15.33 -4.96 -10.05
CA ARG A 35 -16.02 -6.17 -9.62
C ARG A 35 -16.40 -7.06 -10.79
N LEU A 36 -16.82 -6.50 -11.92
CA LEU A 36 -17.26 -7.26 -13.07
C LEU A 36 -16.08 -8.00 -13.71
N TYR A 37 -14.92 -7.33 -13.81
CA TYR A 37 -13.69 -7.95 -14.27
C TYR A 37 -13.36 -9.20 -13.45
N TRP A 38 -13.27 -9.08 -12.12
CA TRP A 38 -12.94 -10.21 -11.24
C TRP A 38 -14.02 -11.30 -11.24
N SER A 39 -15.29 -10.92 -11.31
CA SER A 39 -16.42 -11.88 -11.39
C SER A 39 -16.45 -12.63 -12.72
N SER A 40 -15.92 -12.04 -13.80
CA SER A 40 -15.89 -12.62 -15.14
C SER A 40 -14.80 -13.68 -15.36
N LYS A 41 -13.91 -13.90 -14.38
CA LYS A 41 -12.76 -14.81 -14.49
C LYS A 41 -13.01 -16.11 -13.68
N PRO A 42 -13.77 -17.09 -14.21
CA PRO A 42 -14.18 -18.28 -13.44
C PRO A 42 -13.02 -19.14 -12.94
N ASN A 43 -11.86 -19.09 -13.62
CA ASN A 43 -10.65 -19.84 -13.25
C ASN A 43 -9.72 -19.06 -12.30
N PHE A 44 -10.01 -17.79 -12.01
CA PHE A 44 -9.22 -16.97 -11.11
C PHE A 44 -10.06 -16.64 -9.87
N LYS A 45 -10.12 -17.60 -8.95
CA LYS A 45 -10.74 -17.37 -7.64
C LYS A 45 -9.78 -16.54 -6.78
N PRO A 46 -10.21 -15.37 -6.27
CA PRO A 46 -9.41 -14.61 -5.32
C PRO A 46 -9.08 -15.42 -4.07
N PHE A 47 -7.88 -15.25 -3.54
CA PHE A 47 -7.41 -15.85 -2.29
C PHE A 47 -7.97 -15.12 -1.05
N LEU A 48 -8.52 -13.91 -1.22
CA LEU A 48 -9.32 -13.20 -0.23
C LEU A 48 -10.48 -12.47 -0.90
N GLN A 49 -11.50 -12.15 -0.10
CA GLN A 49 -12.61 -11.32 -0.58
C GLN A 49 -12.13 -9.89 -0.85
N HIS A 50 -12.31 -9.44 -2.10
CA HIS A 50 -12.06 -8.06 -2.48
C HIS A 50 -13.15 -7.13 -1.96
N LEU A 51 -12.73 -5.92 -1.63
CA LEU A 51 -13.59 -4.78 -1.39
C LEU A 51 -13.50 -3.82 -2.59
N TYR A 52 -14.63 -3.33 -3.04
CA TYR A 52 -14.76 -2.50 -4.25
C TYR A 52 -15.36 -1.13 -3.93
N PRO A 53 -15.23 -0.13 -4.82
CA PRO A 53 -15.72 1.23 -4.57
C PRO A 53 -17.21 1.33 -4.20
N GLU A 54 -18.04 0.37 -4.62
CA GLU A 54 -19.47 0.35 -4.28
C GLU A 54 -19.76 -0.15 -2.86
N ASP A 55 -18.77 -0.76 -2.19
CA ASP A 55 -18.93 -1.27 -0.83
C ASP A 55 -18.83 -0.12 0.19
N SER A 56 -19.73 -0.12 1.18
CA SER A 56 -19.89 1.00 2.12
C SER A 56 -18.66 1.33 2.96
N ASN A 57 -17.78 0.34 3.21
CA ASN A 57 -16.56 0.51 4.00
C ASN A 57 -15.30 0.77 3.13
N PHE A 58 -15.43 0.89 1.80
CA PHE A 58 -14.27 1.08 0.91
C PHE A 58 -13.47 2.33 1.24
N VAL A 59 -14.14 3.48 1.31
CA VAL A 59 -13.52 4.79 1.59
C VAL A 59 -12.90 4.82 2.99
N GLU A 60 -13.58 4.24 3.98
CA GLU A 60 -13.03 4.13 5.33
C GLU A 60 -11.72 3.34 5.33
N CYS A 61 -11.69 2.18 4.64
CA CYS A 61 -10.52 1.32 4.61
C CYS A 61 -9.31 2.01 3.96
N CYS A 62 -9.47 2.67 2.81
CA CYS A 62 -8.34 3.29 2.11
C CYS A 62 -7.88 4.63 2.69
N THR A 63 -8.71 5.30 3.52
CA THR A 63 -8.35 6.60 4.12
C THR A 63 -7.95 6.52 5.59
N SER A 64 -8.24 5.41 6.27
CA SER A 64 -8.03 5.26 7.73
C SER A 64 -6.55 5.34 8.12
N ASP A 65 -6.28 5.93 9.27
CA ASP A 65 -4.97 5.92 9.93
C ASP A 65 -4.63 4.62 10.68
N LYS A 66 -5.60 3.71 10.79
CA LYS A 66 -5.45 2.42 11.49
C LYS A 66 -4.65 1.40 10.70
N TYR A 67 -4.54 1.54 9.39
CA TYR A 67 -3.93 0.54 8.50
C TYR A 67 -2.76 1.14 7.74
N ALA A 68 -1.74 0.34 7.39
CA ALA A 68 -0.78 0.73 6.34
C ALA A 68 -1.44 0.56 4.96
N LEU A 69 -1.04 1.39 3.99
CA LEU A 69 -1.37 1.14 2.58
C LEU A 69 -0.23 0.40 1.89
N ALA A 70 -0.54 -0.66 1.14
CA ALA A 70 0.40 -1.35 0.28
C ALA A 70 0.02 -1.21 -1.20
N PHE A 71 1.05 -1.03 -2.02
CA PHE A 71 0.98 -1.02 -3.48
C PHE A 71 1.95 -2.07 -3.99
N CYS A 72 1.46 -3.25 -4.38
CA CYS A 72 2.28 -4.34 -4.88
C CYS A 72 2.20 -4.41 -6.40
N TYR A 73 3.33 -4.21 -7.07
CA TYR A 73 3.42 -4.18 -8.52
C TYR A 73 2.38 -3.23 -9.17
N PHE A 74 1.99 -2.19 -8.42
CA PHE A 74 0.98 -1.25 -8.83
C PHE A 74 1.52 -0.35 -9.94
N ASN A 75 0.73 -0.13 -10.99
CA ASN A 75 1.20 0.57 -12.17
C ASN A 75 0.13 1.54 -12.69
N TYR A 76 -0.34 2.42 -11.80
CA TYR A 76 -1.31 3.45 -12.16
C TYR A 76 -1.14 4.73 -11.33
N ARG A 77 -0.26 5.62 -11.81
CA ARG A 77 0.13 6.88 -11.15
C ARG A 77 -1.04 7.71 -10.61
N GLU A 78 -2.04 8.00 -11.44
CA GLU A 78 -3.16 8.88 -11.05
C GLU A 78 -3.91 8.31 -9.83
N ALA A 79 -4.18 7.00 -9.84
CA ALA A 79 -4.84 6.33 -8.73
C ALA A 79 -3.94 6.28 -7.48
N PHE A 80 -2.63 6.02 -7.64
CA PHE A 80 -1.69 6.05 -6.52
C PHE A 80 -1.70 7.41 -5.82
N ASP A 81 -1.61 8.49 -6.60
CA ASP A 81 -1.64 9.85 -6.07
C ASP A 81 -2.95 10.11 -5.32
N GLU A 82 -4.10 9.72 -5.88
CA GLU A 82 -5.41 9.87 -5.24
C GLU A 82 -5.50 9.12 -3.90
N TYR A 83 -5.05 7.86 -3.84
CA TYR A 83 -5.04 7.10 -2.60
C TYR A 83 -4.13 7.74 -1.55
N VAL A 84 -2.90 8.11 -1.91
CA VAL A 84 -1.92 8.65 -0.96
C VAL A 84 -2.31 10.06 -0.47
N ASP A 85 -2.87 10.90 -1.34
CA ASP A 85 -3.30 12.26 -0.99
C ASP A 85 -4.48 12.25 0.00
N ASN A 86 -5.39 11.27 -0.11
CA ASN A 86 -6.55 11.11 0.78
C ASN A 86 -6.27 10.25 2.03
N TYR A 87 -5.16 9.50 2.05
CA TYR A 87 -4.79 8.63 3.15
C TYR A 87 -4.38 9.41 4.40
N LYS A 88 -4.98 9.09 5.55
CA LYS A 88 -4.73 9.77 6.84
C LYS A 88 -3.64 9.11 7.67
N GLY A 89 -3.31 7.85 7.40
CA GLY A 89 -2.27 7.12 8.12
C GLY A 89 -0.85 7.58 7.83
N THR A 90 0.09 6.82 8.37
CA THR A 90 1.51 7.22 8.43
C THR A 90 2.44 6.21 7.78
N CYS A 91 1.93 5.12 7.21
CA CYS A 91 2.75 4.05 6.62
C CYS A 91 2.26 3.69 5.22
N VAL A 92 3.13 3.85 4.22
CA VAL A 92 2.92 3.41 2.85
C VAL A 92 4.00 2.42 2.49
N ILE A 93 3.62 1.29 1.92
CA ILE A 93 4.50 0.22 1.47
C ILE A 93 4.40 0.11 -0.05
N ILE A 94 5.54 0.11 -0.72
CA ILE A 94 5.62 -0.03 -2.17
C ILE A 94 6.47 -1.25 -2.47
N ILE A 95 5.87 -2.24 -3.14
CA ILE A 95 6.53 -3.50 -3.51
C ILE A 95 6.65 -3.53 -5.02
N GLY A 96 7.85 -3.65 -5.54
CA GLY A 96 8.08 -3.59 -6.98
C GLY A 96 9.54 -3.75 -7.39
N PRO A 97 9.83 -3.60 -8.68
CA PRO A 97 11.17 -3.74 -9.23
C PRO A 97 12.08 -2.57 -8.83
N GLY A 98 13.31 -2.90 -8.45
CA GLY A 98 14.41 -1.95 -8.37
C GLY A 98 15.16 -1.79 -9.70
N GLU A 99 16.15 -0.91 -9.71
CA GLU A 99 16.96 -0.64 -10.90
C GLU A 99 17.61 -1.91 -11.46
N GLY A 100 17.52 -2.10 -12.78
CA GLY A 100 18.13 -3.23 -13.47
C GLY A 100 17.42 -4.58 -13.25
N ARG A 101 16.17 -4.59 -12.76
CA ARG A 101 15.28 -5.79 -12.74
C ARG A 101 14.73 -6.16 -14.11
N GLY A 102 14.56 -5.17 -14.99
CA GLY A 102 14.01 -5.32 -16.35
C GLY A 102 12.48 -5.18 -16.46
N THR A 103 11.79 -4.95 -15.33
CA THR A 103 10.36 -4.62 -15.26
C THR A 103 10.17 -3.23 -14.65
N HIS A 104 8.98 -2.65 -14.80
CA HIS A 104 8.67 -1.30 -14.33
C HIS A 104 7.31 -1.24 -13.64
N THR A 105 7.19 -0.36 -12.65
CA THR A 105 5.96 0.00 -11.95
C THR A 105 5.94 1.51 -11.71
N ASP A 106 4.75 2.09 -11.69
CA ASP A 106 4.53 3.46 -11.27
C ASP A 106 3.44 3.50 -10.18
N PRO A 107 3.83 3.63 -8.90
CA PRO A 107 5.13 4.12 -8.38
C PRO A 107 6.28 3.09 -8.38
N GLU A 108 7.51 3.60 -8.42
CA GLU A 108 8.73 2.82 -8.17
C GLU A 108 9.03 2.74 -6.65
N PRO A 109 9.61 1.63 -6.14
CA PRO A 109 9.91 1.48 -4.72
C PRO A 109 10.83 2.57 -4.15
N PHE A 110 11.85 3.00 -4.90
CA PHE A 110 12.86 3.96 -4.42
C PHE A 110 12.73 5.37 -5.01
N ASN A 111 11.82 5.55 -5.97
CA ASN A 111 11.49 6.85 -6.53
C ASN A 111 9.97 6.96 -6.77
N PRO A 112 9.15 6.90 -5.70
CA PRO A 112 7.70 6.88 -5.84
C PRO A 112 7.10 8.23 -6.22
N LYS A 113 7.90 9.30 -6.31
CA LYS A 113 7.48 10.65 -6.69
C LYS A 113 6.23 11.12 -5.92
N PHE A 114 6.24 10.97 -4.60
CA PHE A 114 5.17 11.49 -3.75
C PHE A 114 5.00 13.00 -3.99
N ARG A 115 3.75 13.46 -4.11
CA ARG A 115 3.43 14.90 -4.18
C ARG A 115 3.75 15.63 -2.88
N SER A 116 3.59 14.94 -1.74
CA SER A 116 3.92 15.47 -0.44
C SER A 116 5.36 15.14 -0.06
N GLU A 117 6.14 16.16 0.29
CA GLU A 117 7.48 16.02 0.87
C GLU A 117 7.48 15.49 2.31
N ARG A 118 6.36 14.99 2.86
CA ARG A 118 6.35 14.42 4.23
C ARG A 118 6.75 12.95 4.28
N TRP A 119 6.65 12.24 3.16
CA TRP A 119 6.99 10.83 3.10
C TRP A 119 8.51 10.64 3.05
N ARG A 120 9.03 9.78 3.91
CA ARG A 120 10.45 9.42 3.96
C ARG A 120 10.60 7.92 3.95
N LEU A 121 11.52 7.40 3.13
CA LEU A 121 11.90 6.00 3.19
C LEU A 121 12.46 5.73 4.60
N LYS A 122 11.91 4.72 5.27
CA LYS A 122 12.34 4.28 6.60
C LYS A 122 13.14 3.00 6.54
N GLU A 123 12.66 2.05 5.74
CA GLU A 123 13.25 0.72 5.64
C GLU A 123 12.99 0.13 4.26
N SER A 124 13.86 -0.79 3.84
CA SER A 124 13.67 -1.53 2.61
C SER A 124 14.30 -2.91 2.69
N GLN A 125 13.69 -3.89 2.03
CA GLN A 125 14.20 -5.26 1.95
C GLN A 125 14.15 -5.74 0.49
N GLU A 126 15.27 -6.26 0.00
CA GLU A 126 15.30 -6.99 -1.27
C GLU A 126 14.71 -8.40 -1.09
N ILE A 127 13.91 -8.84 -2.05
CA ILE A 127 13.32 -10.18 -2.07
C ILE A 127 14.32 -11.14 -2.71
N CYS A 128 14.98 -11.98 -1.92
CA CYS A 128 15.77 -13.13 -2.38
C CYS A 128 16.80 -12.85 -3.51
N GLY A 129 17.35 -11.63 -3.59
CA GLY A 129 18.29 -11.26 -4.65
C GLY A 129 17.66 -11.08 -6.04
N THR A 130 16.34 -10.97 -6.13
CA THR A 130 15.65 -10.84 -7.42
C THR A 130 15.72 -9.43 -7.99
N LYS A 131 16.18 -8.43 -7.21
CA LYS A 131 15.98 -7.00 -7.43
C LYS A 131 14.51 -6.53 -7.35
N ASP A 132 13.66 -7.31 -6.71
CA ASP A 132 12.36 -6.83 -6.24
C ASP A 132 12.51 -6.37 -4.79
N TYR A 133 11.87 -5.26 -4.44
CA TYR A 133 12.04 -4.64 -3.14
C TYR A 133 10.70 -4.36 -2.48
N ILE A 134 10.69 -4.49 -1.16
CA ILE A 134 9.65 -3.97 -0.28
C ILE A 134 10.22 -2.67 0.29
N ALA A 135 9.66 -1.52 -0.08
CA ALA A 135 10.06 -0.20 0.42
C ALA A 135 8.99 0.36 1.37
N VAL A 136 9.39 0.72 2.58
CA VAL A 136 8.50 1.23 3.63
C VAL A 136 8.73 2.72 3.81
N TYR A 137 7.71 3.52 3.55
CA TYR A 137 7.70 4.96 3.73
C TYR A 137 6.88 5.34 4.95
N ALA A 138 7.43 6.24 5.76
CA ALA A 138 6.72 6.80 6.89
C ALA A 138 6.58 8.33 6.84
N ARG A 139 5.42 8.70 7.33
CA ARG A 139 4.91 9.97 7.83
C ARG A 139 5.24 10.41 9.26
N PRO A 140 5.65 11.63 9.62
CA PRO A 140 5.42 12.09 10.98
C PRO A 140 3.92 12.06 11.30
N SER A 141 3.56 11.55 12.48
CA SER A 141 2.18 11.62 12.97
C SER A 141 1.83 13.07 13.30
N CYS A 142 0.53 13.41 13.29
CA CYS A 142 0.07 14.76 13.63
C CYS A 142 0.50 15.18 15.05
N SER A 143 0.65 14.22 15.97
CA SER A 143 1.14 14.45 17.35
C SER A 143 2.63 14.79 17.42
N GLU A 144 3.48 14.20 16.58
CA GLU A 144 4.93 14.47 16.55
C GLU A 144 5.25 15.84 15.90
N GLN A 145 4.34 16.36 15.07
CA GLN A 145 4.45 17.70 14.48
C GLN A 145 4.25 18.81 15.51
N HIS A 146 3.41 18.59 16.53
CA HIS A 146 3.16 19.57 17.59
C HIS A 146 4.37 19.73 18.52
N GLU A 147 5.03 18.64 18.90
CA GLU A 147 6.25 18.70 19.72
C GLU A 147 7.42 19.36 18.99
N SER A 148 7.60 19.09 17.69
CA SER A 148 8.67 19.73 16.90
C SER A 148 8.48 21.25 16.75
N CYS A 149 7.23 21.73 16.69
CA CYS A 149 6.93 23.17 16.69
C CYS A 149 7.09 23.82 18.08
N LEU A 150 6.84 23.09 19.16
CA LEU A 150 6.99 23.61 20.52
C LEU A 150 8.45 23.67 21.00
N MET A 151 9.32 22.82 20.46
CA MET A 151 10.77 22.82 20.78
C MET A 151 11.57 23.91 20.05
N LEU A 152 10.95 24.62 19.11
CA LEU A 152 11.57 25.70 18.32
C LEU A 152 11.15 27.10 18.75
N ASN A 153 10.37 27.23 19.84
CA ASN A 153 9.93 28.50 20.43
C ASN A 153 10.47 28.69 21.85
#